data_AF-A0A0U1DAQ5-F1
#
_entry.id   AF-A0A0U1DAQ5-F1
#
_cell.length_a   1.000
_cell.length_b   1.000
_cell.length_c   1.000
_cell.angle_alpha   90.00
_cell.angle_beta   90.00
_cell.angle_gamma   90.00
#
_symmetry.space_group_name_H-M   'P 1'
#
loop_
_entity.id
_entity.type
_entity.pdbx_description
1 polymer ?
#
loop_
_entity_poly.entity_id
_entity_poly.type
_entity_poly.pdbx_seq_one_letter_code
_entity_poly.pdbx_strand_id
1 'polypeptide(L)' 'MKRPGESDGACGTGEASAGTFVNQYAIDLVRKAHG' A
#
# COMPACT_ATOMS: atom_id res chain seq x y z
N MET A 1 2.64 13.95 -3.18
CA MET A 1 1.94 13.41 -2.01
C MET A 1 1.51 11.98 -2.31
N LYS A 2 1.77 11.03 -1.41
CA LYS A 2 1.37 9.62 -1.58
C LYS A 2 -0.09 9.42 -1.16
N ARG A 3 -0.85 8.59 -1.88
CA ARG A 3 -2.19 8.16 -1.44
C ARG A 3 -2.06 6.87 -0.63
N PRO A 4 -2.54 6.83 0.63
CA PRO A 4 -2.57 5.61 1.43
C PRO A 4 -3.29 4.48 0.69
N GLY A 5 -2.67 3.30 0.67
CA GLY A 5 -3.22 2.11 0.00
C GLY A 5 -2.68 1.86 -1.41
N GLU A 6 -1.99 2.79 -2.05
CA GLU A 6 -1.34 2.50 -3.33
C GLU A 6 -0.06 1.70 -3.16
N SER A 7 0.15 0.68 -3.99
CA SER A 7 1.45 0.01 -4.10
C SER A 7 2.55 0.99 -4.54
N ASP A 8 3.75 0.79 -4.02
CA ASP A 8 4.97 1.50 -4.43
C ASP A 8 5.65 0.85 -5.64
N GLY A 9 5.16 -0.31 -6.06
CA GLY A 9 5.66 -1.07 -7.21
C GLY A 9 6.16 -2.45 -6.82
N ALA A 10 6.35 -3.29 -7.84
CA ALA A 10 6.58 -4.71 -7.64
C ALA A 10 7.91 -5.06 -6.96
N CYS A 11 8.90 -4.18 -6.93
CA CYS A 11 10.22 -4.32 -6.27
C CYS A 11 10.92 -5.70 -6.38
N GLY A 12 10.61 -6.51 -7.40
CA GLY A 12 11.06 -7.91 -7.51
C GLY A 12 10.36 -8.90 -6.55
N THR A 13 9.36 -8.48 -5.80
CA THR A 13 8.64 -9.25 -4.78
C THR A 13 7.27 -9.76 -5.24
N GLY A 14 6.83 -9.41 -6.46
CA GLY A 14 5.52 -9.81 -7.00
C GLY A 14 4.36 -8.96 -6.51
N GLU A 15 4.65 -7.83 -5.86
CA GLU A 15 3.66 -6.81 -5.50
C GLU A 15 2.95 -6.21 -6.73
N ALA A 16 1.80 -5.57 -6.48
CA ALA A 16 1.08 -4.86 -7.51
C ALA A 16 1.93 -3.72 -8.13
N SER A 17 1.62 -3.36 -9.37
CA SER A 17 2.22 -2.23 -10.09
C SER A 17 2.16 -0.94 -9.27
N ALA A 18 3.13 -0.03 -9.45
CA ALA A 18 3.14 1.24 -8.76
C ALA A 18 1.87 2.05 -9.07
N GLY A 19 1.24 2.62 -8.04
CA GLY A 19 -0.02 3.36 -8.16
C GLY A 19 -1.28 2.48 -8.21
N THR A 20 -1.16 1.15 -8.25
CA THR A 20 -2.32 0.26 -8.09
C THR A 20 -2.82 0.31 -6.66
N PHE A 21 -4.12 0.52 -6.47
CA PHE A 21 -4.73 0.52 -5.15
C PHE A 21 -4.84 -0.91 -4.60
N VAL A 22 -4.33 -1.11 -3.38
CA VAL A 22 -4.34 -2.35 -2.63
C VAL A 22 -5.04 -2.11 -1.31
N ASN A 23 -6.27 -2.63 -1.18
CA ASN A 23 -7.13 -2.38 -0.02
C ASN A 23 -6.45 -2.76 1.31
N GLN A 24 -5.69 -3.85 1.32
CA GLN A 24 -5.01 -4.32 2.53
C GLN A 24 -3.97 -3.32 3.05
N TYR A 25 -3.26 -2.61 2.16
CA TYR A 25 -2.28 -1.60 2.55
C TYR A 25 -2.95 -0.42 3.26
N ALA A 26 -4.12 0.01 2.79
CA ALA A 26 -4.87 1.07 3.45
C ALA A 26 -5.31 0.66 4.86
N ILE A 27 -5.82 -0.57 5.01
CA ILE A 27 -6.24 -1.14 6.30
C ILE A 27 -5.05 -1.23 7.26
N ASP A 28 -3.91 -1.74 6.79
CA ASP A 28 -2.72 -1.93 7.64
C ASP A 28 -2.13 -0.59 8.09
N LEU A 29 -2.18 0.44 7.25
CA LEU A 29 -1.76 1.79 7.62
C LEU A 29 -2.64 2.37 8.73
N VAL A 30 -3.97 2.23 8.64
CA VAL A 30 -4.90 2.69 9.68
C VAL A 30 -4.66 1.93 10.99
N ARG A 31 -4.50 0.60 10.94
CA ARG A 31 -4.21 -0.20 12.14
C ARG A 31 -2.93 0.23 12.83
N LYS A 32 -1.86 0.49 12.08
CA LYS A 32 -0.58 0.97 12.61
C LYS A 32 -0.66 2.40 13.18
N ALA A 33 -1.52 3.24 12.65
CA ALA A 33 -1.70 4.62 13.10
C ALA A 33 -2.49 4.75 14.41
N HIS A 34 -3.21 3.70 14.83
CA HIS A 34 -4.02 3.67 16.05
C HIS A 34 -3.40 2.82 17.18
N GLY A 35 -2.12 2.48 17.07
CA GLY A 35 -1.34 1.79 18.11
C GLY A 35 -0.71 2.74 19.10
#